data_AF-A0A158KKL9-F1
#
_entry.id   AF-A0A158KKL9-F1
#
_cell.length_a   1.000
_cell.length_b   1.000
_cell.length_c   1.000
_cell.angle_alpha   90.00
_cell.angle_beta   90.00
_cell.angle_gamma   90.00
#
_symmetry.space_group_name_H-M   'P 1'
#
loop_
_entity.id
_entity.type
_entity.pdbx_description
1 polymer ?
#
loop_
_entity_poly.entity_id
_entity_poly.type
_entity_poly.pdbx_seq_one_letter_code
_entity_poly.pdbx_strand_id
1 'polypeptide(L)' 'MSKARRWIEDFCLTGYGMLRLDSRRSEYEIVMPHAHGPELERAIADLLAEMHSTADLCNCWIEASLHDPVTDTYWS' A
#
# COMPACT_ATOMS: atom_id res chain seq x y z
N MET A 1 -8.89 2.47 -16.28
CA MET A 1 -8.12 1.89 -15.17
C MET A 1 -6.68 1.72 -15.63
N SER A 2 -5.70 2.30 -14.92
CA SER A 2 -4.30 2.19 -15.33
C SER A 2 -3.75 0.79 -14.99
N LYS A 3 -2.80 0.32 -15.80
CA LYS A 3 -2.08 -0.94 -15.57
C LYS A 3 -1.39 -0.95 -14.21
N ALA A 4 -0.77 0.19 -13.84
CA ALA A 4 -0.10 0.38 -12.56
C ALA A 4 -1.02 0.11 -11.36
N ARG A 5 -2.20 0.74 -11.32
CA ARG A 5 -3.13 0.58 -10.19
C ARG A 5 -3.56 -0.87 -10.01
N ARG A 6 -3.93 -1.53 -11.12
CA ARG A 6 -4.32 -2.94 -11.06
C ARG A 6 -3.20 -3.82 -10.51
N TRP A 7 -1.96 -3.60 -10.94
CA TRP A 7 -0.82 -4.38 -10.46
C TRP A 7 -0.52 -4.11 -8.98
N ILE A 8 -0.64 -2.86 -8.53
CA ILE A 8 -0.53 -2.53 -7.11
C ILE A 8 -1.61 -3.25 -6.29
N GLU A 9 -2.87 -3.22 -6.73
CA GLU A 9 -3.98 -3.94 -6.09
C GLU A 9 -3.71 -5.46 -6.04
N ASP A 10 -3.33 -6.05 -7.18
CA ASP A 10 -3.18 -7.51 -7.35
C ASP A 10 -1.90 -8.07 -6.67
N PHE A 11 -0.79 -7.32 -6.66
CA PHE A 11 0.51 -7.81 -6.18
C PHE A 11 0.93 -7.24 -4.83
N CYS A 12 0.79 -5.93 -4.63
CA CYS A 12 1.24 -5.29 -3.40
C CYS A 12 0.19 -5.46 -2.28
N LEU A 13 -1.08 -5.13 -2.56
CA LEU A 13 -2.10 -5.02 -1.51
C LEU A 13 -2.78 -6.37 -1.18
N THR A 14 -2.93 -7.26 -2.17
CA THR A 14 -3.62 -8.55 -1.96
C THR A 14 -2.97 -9.41 -0.87
N GLY A 15 -1.64 -9.33 -0.71
CA GLY A 15 -0.91 -10.04 0.37
C GLY A 15 -1.29 -9.59 1.78
N TYR A 16 -1.89 -8.41 1.93
CA TYR A 16 -2.27 -7.80 3.20
C TYR A 16 -3.78 -7.78 3.43
N GLY A 17 -4.55 -8.69 2.80
CA GLY A 17 -6.00 -8.77 3.04
C GLY A 17 -6.77 -7.51 2.65
N MET A 18 -6.36 -6.86 1.55
CA MET A 18 -6.92 -5.61 1.04
C MET A 18 -8.46 -5.56 1.05
N LEU A 19 -9.00 -4.53 1.68
CA LEU A 19 -10.40 -4.12 1.60
C LEU A 19 -10.49 -2.71 1.00
N ARG A 20 -11.32 -2.55 -0.03
CA ARG A 20 -11.51 -1.25 -0.67
C ARG A 20 -12.56 -0.45 0.08
N LEU A 21 -12.21 0.76 0.50
CA LEU A 21 -13.09 1.61 1.32
C LEU A 21 -13.96 2.56 0.49
N ASP A 22 -13.51 2.93 -0.71
CA ASP A 22 -14.20 3.89 -1.55
C ASP A 22 -14.62 3.34 -2.93
N SER A 23 -15.52 4.05 -3.60
CA SER A 23 -15.92 3.74 -4.98
C SER A 23 -14.88 4.22 -6.01
N ARG A 24 -14.04 5.20 -5.64
CA ARG A 24 -13.00 5.80 -6.48
C ARG A 24 -11.70 5.01 -6.54
N ARG A 25 -11.57 3.98 -5.70
CA ARG A 25 -10.39 3.11 -5.60
C ARG A 25 -9.12 3.89 -5.24
N SER A 26 -9.25 4.83 -4.30
CA SER A 26 -8.15 5.62 -3.74
C SER A 26 -7.84 5.26 -2.30
N GLU A 27 -8.80 4.65 -1.59
CA GLU A 27 -8.65 4.29 -0.18
C GLU A 27 -8.82 2.79 0.02
N TYR A 28 -7.87 2.22 0.74
CA TYR A 28 -7.79 0.79 1.03
C TYR A 28 -7.43 0.60 2.49
N GLU A 29 -8.09 -0.35 3.12
CA GLU A 29 -7.68 -0.91 4.40
C GLU A 29 -6.87 -2.17 4.13
N ILE A 30 -5.73 -2.30 4.81
CA ILE A 30 -4.88 -3.48 4.75
C ILE A 30 -4.55 -3.93 6.17
N VAL A 31 -4.28 -5.23 6.32
CA VAL A 31 -3.86 -5.85 7.55
C VAL A 31 -2.44 -6.33 7.37
N MET A 32 -1.52 -5.89 8.22
CA MET A 32 -0.15 -6.40 8.28
C MET A 32 -0.05 -7.50 9.34
N PRO A 33 -0.27 -8.78 9.00
CA PRO A 33 -0.21 -9.85 9.97
C PRO A 33 1.23 -10.01 10.49
N HIS A 34 1.37 -10.20 11.79
CA HIS A 34 2.63 -10.50 12.48
C HIS A 34 3.69 -9.40 12.51
N ALA A 35 3.43 -8.21 11.94
CA ALA A 35 4.38 -7.10 11.97
C ALA A 35 4.12 -6.19 13.18
N HIS A 36 5.14 -5.99 14.03
CA HIS A 36 5.06 -5.11 15.19
C HIS A 36 6.36 -4.30 15.35
N GLY A 37 6.25 -3.07 15.86
CA GLY A 37 7.40 -2.22 16.15
C GLY A 37 8.33 -2.08 14.93
N PRO A 38 9.65 -2.33 15.04
CA PRO A 38 10.59 -2.16 13.92
C PRO A 38 10.29 -3.03 12.69
N GLU A 39 9.65 -4.19 12.87
CA GLU A 39 9.30 -5.06 11.73
C GLU A 39 8.14 -4.48 10.93
N LEU A 40 7.20 -3.80 11.60
CA LEU A 40 6.11 -3.07 10.96
C LEU A 40 6.64 -1.91 10.13
N GLU A 41 7.53 -1.10 10.70
CA GLU A 41 8.16 0.02 10.01
C GLU A 41 8.85 -0.43 8.71
N ARG A 42 9.59 -1.55 8.77
CA ARG A 42 10.24 -2.11 7.59
C ARG A 42 9.23 -2.65 6.57
N ALA A 43 8.21 -3.39 7.01
CA ALA A 43 7.18 -3.91 6.11
C ALA A 43 6.41 -2.79 5.39
N ILE A 44 6.16 -1.67 6.07
CA ILE A 44 5.54 -0.49 5.49
C ILE A 44 6.45 0.17 4.45
N ALA A 45 7.73 0.38 4.79
CA ALA A 45 8.70 0.95 3.86
C ALA A 45 8.87 0.08 2.60
N ASP A 46 8.95 -1.24 2.77
CA ASP A 46 9.07 -2.20 1.67
C ASP A 46 7.82 -2.18 0.78
N LEU A 47 6.62 -2.14 1.37
CA LEU A 47 5.36 -2.04 0.62
C LEU A 47 5.29 -0.76 -0.20
N LEU A 48 5.58 0.40 0.41
CA LEU A 48 5.58 1.69 -0.30
C LEU A 48 6.59 1.69 -1.44
N ALA A 49 7.79 1.15 -1.22
CA ALA A 49 8.81 1.02 -2.26
C ALA A 49 8.34 0.13 -3.42
N GLU A 50 7.68 -1.00 -3.13
CA GLU A 50 7.15 -1.91 -4.15
C GLU A 50 6.03 -1.28 -4.97
N MET A 51 5.14 -0.49 -4.33
CA MET A 51 4.09 0.26 -5.02
C MET A 51 4.69 1.28 -5.99
N HIS A 52 5.70 2.04 -5.57
CA HIS A 52 6.39 3.01 -6.42
C HIS A 52 7.14 2.32 -7.57
N SER A 53 7.85 1.23 -7.28
CA SER A 53 8.53 0.44 -8.32
C SER A 53 7.55 -0.11 -9.36
N THR A 54 6.38 -0.60 -8.92
CA THR A 54 5.31 -1.08 -9.80
C THR A 54 4.76 0.03 -10.69
N ALA A 55 4.63 1.24 -10.16
CA ALA A 55 4.24 2.41 -10.93
C ALA A 55 5.29 2.78 -11.97
N ASP A 56 6.57 2.82 -11.59
CA ASP A 56 7.70 3.09 -12.48
C ASP A 56 7.77 2.09 -13.64
N LEU A 57 7.59 0.80 -13.37
CA LEU A 57 7.51 -0.26 -14.40
C LEU A 57 6.37 -0.04 -15.41
N CYS A 58 5.35 0.69 -15.01
CA CYS A 58 4.23 1.08 -15.86
C CYS A 58 4.40 2.47 -16.48
N ASN A 59 5.57 3.11 -16.35
CA ASN A 59 5.81 4.52 -16.70
C ASN A 59 4.75 5.46 -16.10
N CYS A 60 4.36 5.17 -14.86
CA CYS A 60 3.35 5.92 -14.11
C CYS A 60 4.00 6.49 -12.85
N TRP A 61 3.40 7.56 -12.34
CA TRP A 61 3.71 8.10 -11.02
C TRP A 61 2.52 7.85 -10.09
N ILE A 62 2.80 7.67 -8.81
CA ILE A 62 1.80 7.50 -7.76
C ILE A 62 2.13 8.38 -6.56
N GLU A 63 1.08 8.72 -5.81
CA GLU A 63 1.18 9.20 -4.44
C GLU A 63 0.53 8.13 -3.57
N ALA A 64 1.26 7.63 -2.58
CA ALA A 64 0.79 6.62 -1.64
C ALA A 64 1.15 7.05 -0.22
N SER A 65 0.20 6.89 0.69
CA SER A 65 0.41 7.10 2.11
C SER A 65 -0.34 6.06 2.89
N LEU A 66 0.24 5.62 4.00
CA LEU A 66 -0.37 4.69 4.95
C LEU A 66 -0.61 5.42 6.26
N HIS A 67 -1.73 5.11 6.91
CA HIS A 67 -2.11 5.64 8.23
C HIS A 67 -2.43 4.47 9.15
N ASP A 68 -1.81 4.45 10.32
CA ASP A 68 -2.22 3.59 11.43
C ASP A 68 -3.16 4.37 12.36
N PRO A 69 -4.47 4.06 12.38
CA PRO A 69 -5.44 4.79 13.18
C PRO A 69 -5.30 4.54 14.69
N VAL A 70 -4.55 3.51 15.12
CA VAL A 70 -4.37 3.19 16.55
C VAL A 70 -3.28 4.07 17.16
N THR A 71 -2.18 4.26 16.44
CA THR A 71 -1.03 5.07 16.89
C THR A 71 -1.03 6.48 16.33
N ASP A 72 -1.93 6.77 15.39
CA ASP A 72 -1.98 8.00 14.59
C ASP A 72 -0.67 8.29 13.83
N THR A 73 -0.01 7.23 13.39
CA THR A 73 1.25 7.29 12.65
C THR A 73 0.99 7.30 11.15
N TYR A 74 1.79 8.05 10.39
CA TYR A 74 1.68 8.17 8.95
C TYR A 74 3.01 7.85 8.27
N TRP A 75 2.93 7.18 7.12
CA TRP A 75 4.06 6.86 6.26
C TRP A 75 3.76 7.26 4.81
N SER A 76 4.77 7.71 4.08
CA SER A 76 4.68 8.12 2.67
C SER A 76 6.00 7.88 1.94
#